data_AF-A0A2P7NXW7-F1
#
_entry.id   AF-A0A2P7NXW7-F1
#
_cell.length_a   1.000
_cell.length_b   1.000
_cell.length_c   1.000
_cell.angle_alpha   90.00
_cell.angle_beta   90.00
_cell.angle_gamma   90.00
#
_symmetry.space_group_name_H-M   'P 1'
#
loop_
_entity.id
_entity.type
_entity.pdbx_description
1 polymer ?
#
loop_
_entity_poly.entity_id
_entity_poly.type
_entity_poly.pdbx_seq_one_letter_code
_entity_poly.pdbx_strand_id
1 'polypeptide(L)'
;MEQALYVRIDFLRFCGLSLSDAIPDEATPCWFCIRLVTGARLDDLLASINEQLQSHGLMIKGAAGAVIDATLIESAARPKKVFLFEVDVEGKAGSIWDGSQPGVTCRFLNTVEAG
;
A
#
# COMPACT_ATOMS: atom_id res chain seq x y z
N MET A 1 -1.81 -11.73 -3.18
CA MET A 1 -0.76 -11.79 -2.14
C MET A 1 -1.13 -12.82 -1.08
N GLU A 2 -2.30 -12.68 -0.45
CA GLU A 2 -2.83 -13.61 0.56
C GLU A 2 -2.72 -15.10 0.17
N GLN A 3 -3.21 -15.48 -1.02
CA GLN A 3 -3.16 -16.87 -1.50
C GLN A 3 -1.74 -17.45 -1.55
N ALA A 4 -0.73 -16.64 -1.85
CA ALA A 4 0.66 -17.09 -1.87
C ALA A 4 1.17 -17.41 -0.45
N LEU A 5 0.69 -16.69 0.57
CA LEU A 5 1.09 -16.94 1.96
C LEU A 5 0.53 -18.25 2.51
N TYR A 6 -0.64 -18.70 2.03
CA TYR A 6 -1.21 -20.00 2.41
C TYR A 6 -0.50 -21.19 1.77
N VAL A 7 0.02 -21.02 0.56
CA VAL A 7 0.55 -22.15 -0.24
C VAL A 7 2.06 -22.29 -0.12
N ARG A 8 2.78 -21.20 0.14
CA ARG A 8 4.23 -21.13 0.04
C ARG A 8 4.89 -20.71 1.35
N ILE A 9 5.45 -21.70 2.06
CA ILE A 9 6.21 -21.47 3.31
C ILE A 9 7.43 -20.57 3.07
N ASP A 10 8.07 -20.69 1.91
CA ASP A 10 9.17 -19.81 1.49
C ASP A 10 8.71 -18.35 1.38
N PHE A 11 7.50 -18.13 0.87
CA PHE A 11 6.92 -16.79 0.76
C PHE A 11 6.48 -16.24 2.13
N LEU A 12 5.93 -17.10 2.99
CA LEU A 12 5.60 -16.76 4.37
C LEU A 12 6.86 -16.32 5.16
N ARG A 13 7.96 -17.06 5.01
CA ARG A 13 9.26 -16.70 5.60
C ARG A 13 9.87 -15.44 4.99
N PHE A 14 9.70 -15.22 3.68
CA PHE A 14 10.12 -13.99 3.02
C PHE A 14 9.40 -12.77 3.59
N CYS A 15 8.10 -12.89 3.90
CA CYS A 15 7.33 -11.86 4.58
C CYS A 15 7.64 -11.73 6.09
N GLY A 16 8.57 -12.53 6.62
CA GLY A 16 8.93 -12.51 8.04
C GLY A 16 7.84 -13.04 8.97
N LEU A 17 6.83 -13.74 8.43
CA LEU A 17 5.75 -14.35 9.20
C LEU A 17 6.14 -15.77 9.61
N SER A 18 5.50 -16.26 10.68
CA SER A 18 5.57 -17.64 11.16
C SER A 18 4.27 -18.38 10.88
N LEU A 19 4.29 -19.71 10.97
CA LEU A 19 3.09 -20.55 10.76
C LEU A 19 1.97 -20.28 11.77
N SER A 20 2.31 -19.66 12.91
CA SER A 20 1.36 -19.30 13.96
C SER A 20 0.76 -17.91 13.78
N ASP A 21 1.32 -17.09 12.87
CA ASP A 21 0.87 -15.73 12.64
C ASP A 21 -0.37 -15.70 11.76
N ALA A 22 -1.23 -14.71 12.01
CA ALA A 22 -2.41 -14.49 11.18
C ALA A 22 -1.96 -14.04 9.78
N ILE A 23 -2.52 -14.67 8.75
CA ILE A 23 -2.25 -14.31 7.35
C ILE A 23 -2.95 -12.98 7.05
N PRO A 24 -2.23 -11.97 6.56
CA PRO A 24 -2.82 -10.70 6.18
C PRO A 24 -3.80 -10.87 5.01
N ASP A 25 -4.93 -10.20 5.12
CA ASP A 25 -5.98 -10.16 4.11
C ASP A 25 -5.60 -9.28 2.91
N GLU A 26 -6.45 -9.26 1.87
CA GLU A 26 -6.27 -8.44 0.68
C GLU A 26 -6.19 -6.93 0.98
N ALA A 27 -6.80 -6.47 2.08
CA ALA A 27 -6.79 -5.06 2.48
C ALA A 27 -5.48 -4.66 3.19
N THR A 28 -4.71 -5.60 3.73
CA THR A 28 -3.51 -5.30 4.52
C THR A 28 -2.48 -4.42 3.80
N PRO A 29 -2.14 -4.66 2.50
CA PRO A 29 -1.25 -3.76 1.76
C PRO A 29 -1.80 -2.34 1.62
N CYS A 30 -3.12 -2.19 1.47
CA CYS A 30 -3.78 -0.88 1.42
C CYS A 30 -3.57 -0.13 2.74
N TRP A 31 -3.82 -0.79 3.87
CA TRP A 31 -3.60 -0.22 5.21
C TRP A 31 -2.15 0.15 5.46
N PHE A 32 -1.20 -0.67 4.99
CA PHE A 32 0.22 -0.37 5.09
C PHE A 32 0.59 0.92 4.34
N CYS A 33 0.16 1.05 3.08
CA CYS A 33 0.39 2.26 2.29
C CYS A 33 -0.28 3.48 2.92
N ILE A 34 -1.52 3.34 3.40
CA ILE A 34 -2.25 4.42 4.11
C ILE A 34 -1.43 4.90 5.31
N ARG A 35 -0.99 3.99 6.18
CA ARG A 35 -0.23 4.35 7.38
C ARG A 35 1.07 5.09 7.05
N LEU A 36 1.73 4.74 5.95
CA LEU A 36 2.93 5.43 5.48
C LEU A 36 2.63 6.83 4.94
N VAL A 37 1.53 7.00 4.21
CA VAL A 37 1.09 8.31 3.68
C VAL A 37 0.64 9.23 4.81
N THR A 38 -0.22 8.75 5.71
CA THR A 38 -0.70 9.53 6.87
C THR A 38 0.45 9.91 7.80
N GLY A 39 1.47 9.05 7.93
CA GLY A 39 2.67 9.35 8.69
C GLY A 39 3.70 10.23 7.98
N ALA A 40 3.45 10.64 6.73
CA ALA A 40 4.41 11.35 5.85
C ALA A 40 5.78 10.64 5.73
N ARG A 41 5.79 9.29 5.76
CA ARG A 41 7.02 8.46 5.70
C ARG A 41 7.21 7.74 4.37
N LEU A 42 6.19 7.77 3.51
CA LEU A 42 6.23 7.02 2.25
C LEU A 42 7.41 7.48 1.37
N ASP A 43 7.60 8.79 1.24
CA ASP A 43 8.67 9.35 0.41
C ASP A 43 10.07 8.98 0.93
N ASP A 44 10.31 9.15 2.23
CA ASP A 44 11.57 8.79 2.88
C ASP A 44 11.89 7.29 2.76
N LEU A 45 10.87 6.45 2.90
CA LEU A 45 11.00 5.00 2.73
C LEU A 45 11.40 4.65 1.30
N LEU A 46 10.71 5.23 0.31
CA LEU A 46 11.00 4.98 -1.10
C LEU A 46 12.38 5.52 -1.50
N ALA A 47 12.79 6.67 -0.97
CA ALA A 47 14.14 7.19 -1.16
C ALA A 47 15.19 6.21 -0.62
N SER A 48 15.00 5.70 0.59
CA SER A 48 15.90 4.73 1.21
C SER A 48 15.98 3.42 0.41
N ILE A 49 14.85 2.93 -0.09
CA ILE A 49 14.81 1.74 -0.96
C ILE A 49 15.57 2.01 -2.26
N ASN A 50 15.36 3.15 -2.89
CA ASN A 50 16.07 3.53 -4.10
C ASN A 50 17.59 3.62 -3.88
N GLU A 51 18.04 4.17 -2.76
CA GLU A 51 19.47 4.18 -2.39
C GLU A 51 20.04 2.77 -2.25
N GLN A 52 19.31 1.85 -1.61
CA GLN A 52 19.72 0.45 -1.48
C GLN A 52 19.78 -0.25 -2.85
N LEU A 53 18.79 -0.03 -3.71
CA LEU A 53 18.81 -0.59 -5.07
C LEU A 53 19.98 -0.02 -5.89
N GLN A 54 20.30 1.26 -5.73
CA GLN A 54 21.46 1.90 -6.35
C GLN A 54 22.79 1.34 -5.86
N SER A 55 22.91 1.10 -4.56
CA SER A 55 24.12 0.57 -3.93
C SER A 55 24.39 -0.87 -4.35
N HIS A 56 23.33 -1.67 -4.51
CA HIS A 56 23.41 -3.03 -5.05
C HIS A 56 23.52 -3.11 -6.58
N GLY A 57 23.55 -1.96 -7.28
CA GLY A 57 23.63 -1.93 -8.75
C GLY A 57 22.38 -2.46 -9.46
N LEU A 58 21.26 -2.55 -8.74
CA LEU A 58 19.97 -3.03 -9.25
C LEU A 58 19.16 -1.91 -9.91
N MET A 59 19.55 -0.64 -9.73
CA MET A 59 18.98 0.47 -10.49
C MET A 59 19.59 0.57 -11.88
N ILE A 60 18.74 0.86 -12.87
CA ILE A 60 19.16 1.14 -14.24
C ILE A 60 19.84 2.52 -14.27
N LYS A 61 21.17 2.56 -14.14
CA LYS A 61 21.96 3.81 -14.02
C LYS A 61 22.09 4.61 -15.33
N GLY A 62 21.53 4.15 -16.45
CA GLY A 62 21.90 4.63 -17.79
C GLY A 62 20.77 4.86 -18.78
N ALA A 63 19.51 4.93 -18.35
CA ALA A 63 18.41 5.14 -19.28
C ALA A 63 17.90 6.58 -19.17
N ALA A 64 18.65 7.53 -19.76
CA ALA A 64 18.11 8.83 -20.17
C ALA A 64 16.95 8.70 -21.20
N GLY A 65 16.60 7.46 -21.56
CA GLY A 65 15.42 7.05 -22.32
C GLY A 65 14.77 5.78 -21.77
N ALA A 66 14.70 5.61 -20.44
CA ALA A 66 13.72 4.68 -19.87
C ALA A 66 12.35 5.25 -20.22
N VAL A 67 11.82 4.85 -21.36
CA VAL A 67 10.46 5.18 -21.76
C VAL A 67 9.56 4.43 -20.79
N ILE A 68 9.15 5.13 -19.75
CA ILE A 68 8.06 4.69 -18.88
C ILE A 68 6.80 4.81 -19.76
N ASP A 69 6.37 3.70 -20.37
CA ASP A 69 5.07 3.64 -21.04
C ASP A 69 3.98 3.55 -19.97
N ALA A 70 3.75 4.65 -19.27
CA ALA A 70 2.66 4.81 -18.34
C ALA A 70 1.67 5.83 -18.92
N THR A 71 0.70 5.33 -19.68
CA THR A 71 -0.46 6.15 -20.02
C THR A 71 -1.34 6.25 -18.77
N LEU A 72 -1.50 7.46 -18.22
CA LEU A 72 -2.46 7.72 -17.15
C LEU A 72 -3.87 7.61 -17.74
N ILE A 73 -4.54 6.48 -17.50
CA ILE A 73 -5.93 6.26 -17.93
C ILE A 73 -6.84 6.71 -16.78
N GLU A 74 -7.72 7.68 -17.06
CA GLU A 74 -8.77 8.05 -16.11
C GLU A 74 -9.64 6.82 -15.80
N SER A 75 -9.79 6.53 -14.51
CA SER A 75 -10.61 5.41 -14.10
C SER A 75 -12.07 5.64 -14.52
N ALA A 76 -12.64 4.69 -15.28
CA ALA A 76 -14.07 4.67 -15.60
C ALA A 76 -14.94 4.38 -14.35
N ALA A 77 -14.33 4.01 -13.21
CA ALA A 77 -15.04 3.82 -11.97
C ALA A 77 -15.60 5.16 -11.47
N ARG A 78 -16.93 5.26 -11.43
CA ARG A 78 -17.66 6.35 -10.78
C ARG A 78 -18.14 5.85 -9.41
N PRO A 79 -17.34 5.99 -8.35
CA PRO A 79 -17.69 5.48 -7.04
C PRO A 79 -18.98 6.16 -6.54
N LYS A 80 -20.00 5.37 -6.22
CA LYS A 80 -21.30 5.88 -5.75
C LYS A 80 -21.35 6.01 -4.24
N LYS A 81 -20.42 5.37 -3.52
CA LYS A 81 -20.30 5.42 -2.07
C LYS A 81 -18.87 5.80 -1.67
N VAL A 82 -18.77 6.80 -0.81
CA VAL A 82 -17.53 7.20 -0.15
C VAL A 82 -17.65 6.73 1.30
N PHE A 83 -16.72 5.87 1.73
CA PHE A 83 -16.56 5.56 3.14
C PHE A 83 -15.45 6.44 3.68
N LEU A 84 -15.79 7.16 4.74
CA LEU A 84 -14.86 7.95 5.54
C LEU A 84 -14.48 7.07 6.72
N PHE A 85 -13.20 6.71 6.81
CA PHE A 85 -12.67 6.06 7.99
C PHE A 85 -11.81 7.08 8.72
N GLU A 86 -12.08 7.25 10.01
CA GLU A 86 -11.15 7.92 10.89
C GLU A 86 -10.03 6.94 11.21
N VAL A 87 -8.80 7.33 10.89
CA VAL A 87 -7.61 6.55 11.18
C VAL A 87 -7.03 7.12 12.45
N ASP A 88 -7.08 6.33 13.53
CA ASP A 88 -6.49 6.72 14.80
C ASP A 88 -4.95 6.74 14.69
N VAL A 89 -4.24 7.34 15.66
CA VAL A 89 -2.76 7.52 15.61
C VAL A 89 -1.99 6.20 15.45
N GLU A 90 -2.59 5.07 15.86
CA GLU A 90 -2.06 3.70 15.69
C GLU A 90 -2.42 3.04 14.35
N GLY A 91 -3.17 3.71 13.48
CA GLY A 91 -3.57 3.19 12.17
C GLY A 91 -4.75 2.22 12.19
N LYS A 92 -5.51 2.15 13.29
CA LYS A 92 -6.70 1.28 13.40
C LYS A 92 -7.96 2.05 13.00
N ALA A 93 -8.55 1.71 11.86
CA ALA A 93 -9.91 2.09 11.53
C ALA A 93 -10.90 1.10 12.18
N GLY A 94 -11.94 1.61 12.83
CA GLY A 94 -12.93 0.80 13.56
C GLY A 94 -13.86 -0.07 12.71
N SER A 95 -13.80 0.02 11.37
CA SER A 95 -14.63 -0.79 10.47
C SER A 95 -13.78 -1.45 9.38
N ILE A 96 -13.85 -2.78 9.35
CA ILE A 96 -13.24 -3.65 8.33
C ILE A 96 -14.03 -3.43 7.03
N TRP A 97 -13.38 -2.84 6.04
CA TRP A 97 -13.88 -2.88 4.67
C TRP A 97 -13.33 -4.15 4.01
N ASP A 98 -14.23 -5.06 3.64
CA ASP A 98 -13.91 -6.39 3.12
C ASP A 98 -13.51 -6.42 1.64
N GLY A 99 -13.33 -5.25 1.01
CA GLY A 99 -12.95 -5.16 -0.41
C GLY A 99 -14.03 -5.59 -1.40
N SER A 100 -15.16 -6.14 -0.94
CA SER A 100 -16.10 -6.89 -1.78
C SER A 100 -17.11 -5.99 -2.51
N GLN A 101 -17.15 -4.69 -2.24
CA GLN A 101 -18.14 -3.78 -2.83
C GLN A 101 -17.58 -2.99 -4.03
N PRO A 102 -17.99 -3.31 -5.28
CA PRO A 102 -17.59 -2.54 -6.45
C PRO A 102 -18.19 -1.13 -6.42
N GLY A 103 -17.39 -0.13 -6.80
CA GLY A 103 -17.82 1.28 -6.82
C GLY A 103 -17.68 2.01 -5.48
N VAL A 104 -16.79 1.54 -4.62
CA VAL A 104 -16.41 2.20 -3.36
C VAL A 104 -15.08 2.94 -3.55
N THR A 105 -15.04 4.19 -3.09
CA THR A 105 -13.77 4.92 -2.91
C THR A 105 -13.57 5.20 -1.43
N CYS A 106 -12.43 4.79 -0.92
CA CYS A 106 -11.98 5.13 0.42
C CYS A 106 -11.34 6.52 0.35
N ARG A 107 -11.97 7.52 0.97
CA ARG A 107 -11.33 8.82 1.23
C ARG A 107 -11.13 8.91 2.74
N PHE A 108 -9.89 9.11 3.15
CA PHE A 108 -9.55 9.34 4.54
C PHE A 108 -9.40 10.85 4.73
N LEU A 109 -10.14 11.42 5.67
CA LEU A 109 -9.99 12.82 6.04
C LEU A 109 -8.69 12.92 6.83
N ASN A 110 -7.75 13.70 6.34
CA ASN A 110 -6.62 14.12 7.16
C ASN A 110 -7.13 15.14 8.18
N THR A 111 -6.93 14.90 9.48
CA THR A 111 -7.16 15.92 10.53
C THR A 111 -6.06 17.00 10.53
N VAL A 112 -5.52 17.35 9.37
CA VAL A 112 -4.65 18.52 9.17
C VAL A 112 -5.31 19.52 8.22
N GLU A 113 -6.57 19.83 8.49
CA GLU A 113 -7.21 21.09 8.12
C GLU A 113 -8.00 21.63 9.32
N ALA A 114 -7.29 21.95 10.40
CA ALA A 114 -7.83 22.78 11.49
C ALA A 114 -6.68 23.50 12.20
N GLY A 115 -6.42 24.75 11.80
CA GLY A 115 -5.65 25.73 12.56
C GLY A 115 -4.23 25.96 12.08
#